data_AF-A0A433ZPV9-F1
#
_entry.id   AF-A0A433ZPV9-F1
#
_cell.length_a   1.000
_cell.length_b   1.000
_cell.length_c   1.000
_cell.angle_alpha   90.00
_cell.angle_beta   90.00
_cell.angle_gamma   90.00
#
_symmetry.space_group_name_H-M   'P 1'
#
loop_
_entity.id
_entity.type
_entity.pdbx_description
1 polymer ?
#
loop_
_entity_poly.entity_id
_entity_poly.type
_entity_poly.pdbx_seq_one_letter_code
_entity_poly.pdbx_strand_id
1 'polypeptide(L)'
;MKVKGIPYAEVKAKALQNPDVMAAYLAEKKEEELQELLADLRRRAGINSTQVAERMGITQPAVSKLEKNASKASVTTLERYAAACGASIKIVMCSDLRL
;
A
#
# COMPACT_ATOMS: atom_id res chain seq x y z
N MET A 1 -16.65 -25.64 30.86
CA MET A 1 -15.25 -25.81 30.38
C MET A 1 -14.56 -24.45 30.37
N LYS A 2 -13.34 -24.33 30.91
CA LYS A 2 -12.53 -23.11 30.76
C LYS A 2 -11.75 -23.21 29.45
N VAL A 3 -12.08 -22.38 28.47
CA VAL A 3 -11.30 -22.27 27.22
C VAL A 3 -10.06 -21.43 27.53
N LYS A 4 -8.86 -21.99 27.34
CA LYS A 4 -7.62 -21.20 27.33
C LYS A 4 -7.51 -20.49 25.99
N GLY A 5 -7.60 -19.16 25.98
CA GLY A 5 -7.35 -18.36 24.80
C GLY A 5 -5.87 -18.46 24.41
N ILE A 6 -5.61 -18.59 23.11
CA ILE A 6 -4.26 -18.47 22.54
C ILE A 6 -4.07 -17.05 22.01
N PRO A 7 -2.87 -16.45 22.14
CA PRO A 7 -2.60 -15.12 21.60
C PRO A 7 -2.71 -15.09 20.06
N TYR A 8 -3.21 -14.00 19.50
CA TYR A 8 -3.30 -13.81 18.04
C TYR A 8 -1.96 -14.00 17.33
N ALA A 9 -0.87 -13.53 17.94
CA ALA A 9 0.48 -13.69 17.40
C ALA A 9 0.85 -15.18 17.18
N GLU A 10 0.44 -16.06 18.09
CA GLU A 10 0.70 -17.50 17.98
C GLU A 10 -0.15 -18.15 16.88
N VAL A 11 -1.42 -17.73 16.76
CA VAL A 11 -2.32 -18.19 15.68
C VAL A 11 -1.77 -17.77 14.32
N LYS A 12 -1.36 -16.51 14.19
CA LYS A 12 -0.79 -15.96 12.97
C LYS A 12 0.51 -16.67 12.59
N ALA A 13 1.41 -16.89 13.55
CA ALA A 13 2.67 -17.59 13.30
C ALA A 13 2.45 -19.01 12.77
N LYS A 14 1.49 -19.76 13.34
CA LYS A 14 1.13 -21.10 12.85
C LYS A 14 0.49 -21.05 11.46
N ALA A 15 -0.41 -20.11 11.20
CA ALA A 15 -1.06 -19.97 9.90
C ALA A 15 -0.05 -19.65 8.78
N LEU A 16 0.93 -18.78 9.05
CA LEU A 16 1.97 -18.39 8.09
C LEU A 16 2.97 -19.50 7.77
N GLN A 17 2.95 -20.64 8.48
CA GLN A 17 3.78 -21.79 8.11
C GLN A 17 3.30 -22.48 6.82
N ASN A 18 2.03 -22.29 6.45
CA ASN A 18 1.52 -22.79 5.17
C ASN A 18 1.99 -21.87 4.03
N PRO A 19 2.70 -22.39 3.00
CA PRO A 19 3.20 -21.60 1.88
C PRO A 19 2.11 -20.81 1.12
N ASP A 20 0.92 -21.38 0.95
CA ASP A 20 -0.19 -20.71 0.25
C ASP A 20 -0.72 -19.52 1.08
N VAL A 21 -0.79 -19.70 2.40
CA VAL A 21 -1.19 -18.64 3.35
C VAL A 21 -0.12 -17.55 3.39
N MET A 22 1.16 -17.92 3.42
CA MET A 22 2.27 -16.97 3.37
C MET A 22 2.25 -16.16 2.08
N ALA A 23 2.04 -16.81 0.93
CA ALA A 23 1.99 -16.14 -0.36
C ALA A 23 0.84 -15.13 -0.43
N ALA A 24 -0.36 -15.52 -0.01
CA ALA A 24 -1.51 -14.62 0.07
C ALA A 24 -1.25 -13.45 1.05
N TYR A 25 -0.69 -13.74 2.22
CA TYR A 25 -0.35 -12.74 3.22
C TYR A 25 0.66 -11.70 2.69
N LEU A 26 1.71 -12.15 2.01
CA LEU A 26 2.71 -11.26 1.42
C LEU A 26 2.14 -10.42 0.28
N ALA A 27 1.23 -10.97 -0.52
CA ALA A 27 0.57 -10.21 -1.58
C ALA A 27 -0.29 -9.07 -0.98
N GLU A 28 -1.11 -9.37 0.03
CA GLU A 28 -1.92 -8.38 0.74
C GLU A 28 -1.04 -7.32 1.44
N LYS A 29 0.02 -7.75 2.11
CA LYS A 29 0.99 -6.84 2.77
C LYS A 29 1.63 -5.85 1.78
N LYS A 30 1.95 -6.28 0.56
CA LYS A 30 2.47 -5.38 -0.49
C LYS A 30 1.46 -4.31 -0.89
N GLU A 31 0.17 -4.64 -0.94
CA GLU A 31 -0.88 -3.66 -1.23
C GLU A 31 -0.99 -2.64 -0.08
N GLU A 32 -1.01 -3.11 1.17
CA GLU A 32 -1.03 -2.25 2.35
C GLU A 32 0.18 -1.30 2.40
N GLU A 33 1.39 -1.82 2.15
CA GLU A 33 2.62 -1.03 2.13
C GLU A 33 2.57 0.10 1.10
N LEU A 34 2.01 -0.17 -0.09
CA LEU A 34 1.88 0.85 -1.14
C LEU A 34 0.82 1.91 -0.79
N GLN A 35 -0.28 1.51 -0.15
CA GLN A 35 -1.30 2.46 0.34
C GLN A 35 -0.71 3.38 1.42
N GLU A 36 0.02 2.80 2.37
CA GLU A 36 0.67 3.57 3.44
C GLU A 36 1.75 4.50 2.88
N LEU A 37 2.49 4.09 1.85
CA LEU A 37 3.44 4.95 1.16
C LEU A 37 2.78 6.20 0.55
N LEU A 38 1.62 6.06 -0.12
CA LEU A 38 0.89 7.20 -0.66
C LEU A 38 0.39 8.13 0.45
N ALA A 39 -0.15 7.55 1.53
CA ALA A 39 -0.59 8.31 2.70
C ALA A 39 0.58 9.08 3.34
N ASP A 40 1.76 8.46 3.43
CA ASP A 40 3.00 9.07 3.92
C ASP A 40 3.47 10.23 3.04
N LEU A 41 3.48 10.05 1.72
CA LEU A 41 3.85 11.11 0.78
C LEU A 41 2.95 12.33 0.98
N ARG A 42 1.65 12.11 1.06
CA ARG A 42 0.67 13.17 1.31
C ARG A 42 0.86 13.83 2.67
N ARG A 43 1.10 13.04 3.73
CA ARG A 43 1.40 13.54 5.08
C ARG A 43 2.65 14.42 5.10
N ARG A 44 3.74 13.98 4.46
CA ARG A 44 5.00 14.74 4.35
C ARG A 44 4.83 16.04 3.55
N ALA A 45 3.98 16.02 2.53
CA ALA A 45 3.62 17.20 1.76
C ALA A 45 2.69 18.19 2.52
N GLY A 46 2.14 17.77 3.67
CA GLY A 46 1.24 18.61 4.47
C GLY A 46 -0.12 18.88 3.84
N ILE A 47 -0.58 18.01 2.92
CA ILE A 47 -1.83 18.20 2.18
C ILE A 47 -2.86 17.08 2.45
N ASN A 48 -4.13 17.35 2.16
CA ASN A 48 -5.20 16.35 2.23
C ASN A 48 -5.58 15.81 0.84
N SER A 49 -6.40 14.76 0.78
CA SER A 49 -6.75 14.09 -0.48
C SER A 49 -7.53 15.01 -1.44
N THR A 50 -8.25 16.01 -0.92
CA THR A 50 -8.94 17.04 -1.74
C THR A 50 -7.92 17.93 -2.45
N GLN A 51 -6.90 18.39 -1.73
CA GLN A 51 -5.82 19.21 -2.30
C GLN A 51 -4.96 18.43 -3.29
N VAL A 52 -4.73 17.14 -3.05
CA VAL A 52 -4.11 16.25 -4.06
C VAL A 52 -4.97 16.20 -5.31
N ALA A 53 -6.29 16.05 -5.17
CA ALA A 53 -7.22 16.00 -6.29
C ALA A 53 -7.19 17.29 -7.12
N GLU A 54 -7.20 18.45 -6.46
CA GLU A 54 -7.06 19.76 -7.09
C GLU A 54 -5.75 19.86 -7.89
N ARG A 55 -4.62 19.49 -7.29
CA ARG A 55 -3.30 19.49 -7.96
C ARG A 55 -3.21 18.52 -9.12
N MET A 56 -3.89 17.38 -9.04
CA MET A 56 -3.95 16.37 -10.10
C MET A 56 -4.97 16.71 -11.20
N GLY A 57 -5.87 17.67 -10.96
CA GLY A 57 -6.97 18.00 -11.85
C GLY A 57 -8.04 16.91 -11.94
N ILE A 58 -8.28 16.18 -10.85
CA ILE A 58 -9.30 15.11 -10.77
C ILE A 58 -10.19 15.30 -9.54
N THR A 59 -11.20 14.47 -9.37
CA THR A 59 -12.14 14.57 -8.23
C THR A 59 -11.57 13.93 -6.97
N GLN A 60 -11.95 14.43 -5.80
CA GLN A 60 -11.57 13.85 -4.50
C GLN A 60 -11.96 12.37 -4.35
N PRO A 61 -13.14 11.90 -4.83
CA PRO A 61 -13.46 10.48 -4.83
C PRO A 61 -12.54 9.65 -5.73
N ALA A 62 -12.05 10.20 -6.85
CA ALA A 62 -11.09 9.53 -7.71
C ALA A 62 -9.74 9.35 -6.99
N VAL A 63 -9.26 10.36 -6.26
CA VAL A 63 -8.08 10.25 -5.38
C VAL A 63 -8.32 9.24 -4.27
N SER A 64 -9.48 9.27 -3.61
CA SER A 64 -9.79 8.30 -2.54
C SER A 64 -9.81 6.86 -3.05
N LYS A 65 -10.33 6.65 -4.26
CA LYS A 65 -10.32 5.34 -4.93
C LYS A 65 -8.89 4.91 -5.28
N LEU A 66 -8.07 5.85 -5.75
CA LEU A 66 -6.65 5.63 -6.04
C LEU A 66 -5.88 5.24 -4.77
N GLU A 67 -6.03 5.99 -3.68
CA GLU A 67 -5.37 5.72 -2.40
C GLU A 67 -5.78 4.35 -1.83
N LYS A 68 -7.04 3.94 -1.98
CA LYS A 68 -7.53 2.62 -1.56
C LYS A 68 -7.15 1.47 -2.48
N ASN A 69 -6.84 1.73 -3.74
CA ASN A 69 -6.54 0.70 -4.76
C ASN A 69 -5.18 0.97 -5.40
N ALA A 70 -4.19 1.35 -4.59
CA ALA A 70 -2.89 1.80 -5.05
C ALA A 70 -2.18 0.76 -5.93
N SER A 71 -2.34 -0.53 -5.62
CA SER A 71 -1.77 -1.66 -6.39
C SER A 71 -2.29 -1.76 -7.81
N LYS A 72 -3.47 -1.20 -8.10
CA LYS A 72 -4.11 -1.20 -9.43
C LYS A 72 -3.84 0.06 -10.24
N ALA A 73 -3.17 1.04 -9.66
CA ALA A 73 -2.83 2.28 -10.35
C ALA A 73 -1.71 2.04 -11.37
N SER A 74 -1.81 2.71 -12.53
CA SER A 74 -0.68 2.75 -13.46
C SER A 74 0.49 3.50 -12.84
N VAL A 75 1.72 3.17 -13.28
CA VAL A 75 2.93 3.92 -12.92
C VAL A 75 2.74 5.42 -13.18
N THR A 76 2.20 5.77 -14.34
CA THR A 76 1.92 7.17 -14.72
C THR A 76 0.95 7.88 -13.76
N THR A 77 -0.01 7.16 -13.19
CA THR A 77 -0.94 7.72 -12.21
C THR A 77 -0.24 7.96 -10.88
N LEU A 78 0.59 7.01 -10.45
CA LEU A 78 1.40 7.14 -9.24
C LEU A 78 2.40 8.30 -9.36
N GLU A 79 3.03 8.47 -10.52
CA GLU A 79 3.93 9.59 -10.81
C GLU A 79 3.23 10.95 -10.69
N ARG A 80 2.02 11.07 -11.25
CA ARG A 80 1.20 12.29 -11.11
C ARG A 80 0.81 12.56 -9.66
N TYR A 81 0.46 11.51 -8.91
CA TYR A 81 0.16 11.63 -7.48
C TYR A 81 1.38 12.10 -6.69
N ALA A 82 2.55 11.49 -6.94
CA ALA A 82 3.80 11.89 -6.32
C ALA A 82 4.14 13.35 -6.64
N ALA A 83 4.02 13.76 -7.92
CA ALA A 83 4.24 15.14 -8.34
C ALA A 83 3.28 16.12 -7.66
N ALA A 84 2.00 15.76 -7.48
CA ALA A 84 1.04 16.54 -6.73
C ALA A 84 1.44 16.69 -5.24
N CYS A 85 2.15 15.71 -4.69
CA CYS A 85 2.74 15.76 -3.34
C CYS A 85 4.14 16.42 -3.31
N GLY A 86 4.68 16.88 -4.43
CA GLY A 86 6.05 17.43 -4.51
C GLY A 86 7.16 16.38 -4.42
N ALA A 87 6.86 15.13 -4.77
CA ALA A 87 7.77 14.00 -4.79
C ALA A 87 7.93 13.41 -6.19
N SER A 88 8.86 12.49 -6.35
CA SER A 88 9.09 11.74 -7.59
C SER A 88 9.19 10.24 -7.31
N ILE A 89 8.76 9.41 -8.24
CA ILE A 89 8.90 7.96 -8.15
C ILE A 89 10.22 7.53 -8.77
N LYS A 90 10.94 6.64 -8.08
CA LYS A 90 12.08 5.90 -8.63
C LYS A 90 11.73 4.41 -8.63
N ILE A 91 11.71 3.82 -9.81
CA ILE A 91 11.48 2.38 -9.96
C ILE A 91 12.84 1.68 -9.95
N VAL A 92 12.97 0.68 -9.08
CA VAL A 92 14.14 -0.19 -9.01
C VAL A 92 13.67 -1.62 -9.21
N MET A 93 14.20 -2.27 -10.24
CA MET A 93 13.96 -3.68 -10.47
C MET A 93 15.07 -4.46 -9.75
N CYS A 94 14.71 -5.25 -8.75
CA CYS A 94 15.63 -6.17 -8.11
C CYS A 94 15.39 -7.56 -8.68
N SER A 95 16.44 -8.19 -9.21
CA SER A 95 16.38 -9.59 -9.63
C SER A 95 16.78 -10.44 -8.44
N ASP A 96 15.82 -11.17 -7.87
CA ASP A 96 16.12 -12.23 -6.92
C ASP A 96 16.65 -13.44 -7.69
N LEU A 97 17.94 -13.41 -8.05
CA LEU A 97 18.65 -14.60 -8.52
C LEU A 97 18.93 -15.51 -7.31
N ARG A 98 17.87 -16.17 -6.83
CA ARG A 98 17.96 -17.41 -6.06
C ARG A 98 17.05 -18.43 -6.73
N LEU A 99 17.61 -19.03 -7.79
CA LEU A 99 17.24 -20.38 -8.22
C LEU A 99 17.69 -21.38 -7.14
#